data_AF-A0A1F6TL87-F1
#
_entry.id   AF-A0A1F6TL87-F1
#
_cell.length_a   1.000
_cell.length_b   1.000
_cell.length_c   1.000
_cell.angle_alpha   90.00
_cell.angle_beta   90.00
_cell.angle_gamma   90.00
#
_symmetry.space_group_name_H-M   'P 1'
#
loop_
_entity.id
_entity.type
_entity.pdbx_description
1 polymer ?
#
loop_
_entity_poly.entity_id
_entity_poly.type
_entity_poly.pdbx_seq_one_letter_code
_entity_poly.pdbx_strand_id
1 'polypeptide(L)'
;MLFLVVLFLLKNTSILKNTVNFVRGGGEGLTYNTVAIGDLVNKDTDKDGILDWEEPLWGLDPTKIETTPGVPDSSVIKKLRAEQGFEISTTEGIVENYSENLTETEKFSREFFSTAAALSQSGVTDQETMDQIGVALAEKIQNSSPRKIFQLLDIKAINNNSAQTIETYASSLNNAYVKNPIKGNVVDILEKFIIDENNVDGSVLEELDPIIKQTQNLINEVLKINVPESLTLQHLDFLNAMERVVENISNIRLYNSDVVLALGGISQYDKNTILLESALKNLSDAISQKLNS
;
A
#
# COMPACT_ATOMS: atom_id res chain seq x y z
N MET A 1 1.18 20.40 30.32
CA MET A 1 2.19 20.53 29.23
C MET A 1 1.85 19.64 28.03
N LEU A 2 0.55 19.36 27.77
CA LEU A 2 0.08 18.56 26.62
C LEU A 2 -0.06 19.39 25.32
N PHE A 3 0.11 20.72 25.43
CA PHE A 3 -0.19 21.70 24.39
C PHE A 3 0.85 21.75 23.24
N LEU A 4 2.03 21.14 23.43
CA LEU A 4 3.12 21.20 22.44
C LEU A 4 3.02 20.13 21.34
N VAL A 5 2.40 18.96 21.63
CA VAL A 5 2.16 17.92 20.62
C VAL A 5 1.09 18.35 19.64
N VAL A 6 0.06 19.02 20.15
CA VAL A 6 -1.02 19.63 19.36
C VAL A 6 -0.46 20.72 18.42
N LEU A 7 0.48 21.56 18.89
CA LEU A 7 1.05 22.63 18.07
C LEU A 7 2.04 22.17 17.00
N PHE A 8 2.78 21.07 17.19
CA PHE A 8 3.71 20.58 16.17
C PHE A 8 2.98 19.92 14.99
N LEU A 9 1.87 19.22 15.25
CA LEU A 9 1.04 18.62 14.20
C LEU A 9 0.11 19.64 13.53
N LEU A 10 -0.45 20.60 14.27
CA LEU A 10 -1.34 21.62 13.70
C LEU A 10 -0.65 22.67 12.81
N LYS A 11 0.67 22.88 12.93
CA LYS A 11 1.36 23.96 12.21
C LYS A 11 1.74 23.60 10.76
N ASN A 12 1.46 22.37 10.32
CA ASN A 12 1.93 21.84 9.04
C ASN A 12 0.84 21.24 8.14
N THR A 13 -0.42 21.63 8.33
CA THR A 13 -1.50 21.30 7.40
C THR A 13 -1.48 22.24 6.19
N SER A 14 -0.45 22.12 5.35
CA SER A 14 -0.56 22.56 3.95
C SER A 14 -1.47 21.55 3.25
N ILE A 15 -2.74 21.93 3.11
CA ILE A 15 -3.76 21.14 2.42
C ILE A 15 -3.34 21.05 0.96
N LEU A 16 -2.81 19.90 0.54
CA LEU A 16 -2.69 19.54 -0.87
C LEU A 16 -4.10 19.39 -1.46
N LYS A 17 -4.68 20.52 -1.88
CA LYS A 17 -5.98 20.54 -2.55
C LYS A 17 -5.82 20.04 -3.98
N ASN A 18 -5.91 18.73 -4.16
CA ASN A 18 -6.41 18.16 -5.42
C ASN A 18 -7.62 17.29 -5.11
N THR A 19 -8.80 17.90 -5.17
CA THR A 19 -10.08 17.20 -5.01
C THR A 19 -10.52 16.69 -6.38
N VAL A 20 -10.19 15.45 -6.68
CA VAL A 20 -10.92 14.70 -7.72
C VAL A 20 -12.02 13.93 -7.00
N ASN A 21 -13.25 14.43 -7.08
CA ASN A 21 -14.42 13.71 -6.55
C ASN A 21 -14.75 12.57 -7.52
N PHE A 22 -14.54 11.32 -7.10
CA PHE A 22 -14.98 10.15 -7.84
C PHE A 22 -16.17 9.48 -7.13
N VAL A 23 -17.22 9.20 -7.90
CA VAL A 23 -18.45 8.57 -7.43
C VAL A 23 -18.26 7.05 -7.40
N ARG A 24 -18.48 6.48 -6.22
CA ARG A 24 -18.32 5.06 -5.89
C ARG A 24 -19.34 4.18 -6.64
N GLY A 25 -18.87 3.35 -7.57
CA GLY A 25 -19.63 2.22 -8.13
C GLY A 25 -19.34 0.94 -7.35
N GLY A 26 -20.31 0.42 -6.60
CA GLY A 26 -20.16 -0.81 -5.83
C GLY A 26 -20.35 -2.06 -6.69
N GLY A 27 -19.26 -2.75 -7.02
CA GLY A 27 -19.28 -4.08 -7.63
C GLY A 27 -17.91 -4.74 -7.51
N GLU A 28 -17.86 -5.95 -6.96
CA GLU A 28 -16.66 -6.79 -6.97
C GLU A 28 -16.47 -7.34 -8.40
N GLY A 29 -15.68 -6.62 -9.21
CA GLY A 29 -15.24 -7.07 -10.53
C GLY A 29 -15.77 -6.22 -11.69
N LEU A 30 -14.89 -5.97 -12.66
CA LEU A 30 -15.24 -5.37 -13.95
C LEU A 30 -15.95 -6.43 -14.82
N THR A 31 -17.13 -6.09 -15.33
CA THR A 31 -17.94 -6.98 -16.19
C THR A 31 -18.20 -6.29 -17.52
N TYR A 32 -18.06 -7.02 -18.62
CA TYR A 32 -18.39 -6.54 -19.97
C TYR A 32 -19.27 -7.56 -20.68
N ASN A 33 -20.43 -7.13 -21.21
CA ASN A 33 -21.34 -7.96 -22.01
C ASN A 33 -21.53 -9.40 -21.50
N THR A 34 -21.72 -9.57 -20.18
CA THR A 34 -21.91 -10.83 -19.44
C THR A 34 -20.68 -11.69 -19.12
N VAL A 35 -19.48 -11.32 -19.56
CA VAL A 35 -18.23 -12.00 -19.23
C VAL A 35 -17.48 -11.20 -18.17
N ALA A 36 -17.05 -11.87 -17.09
CA ALA A 36 -16.20 -11.23 -16.09
C ALA A 36 -14.78 -11.12 -16.67
N ILE A 37 -14.11 -9.98 -16.49
CA ILE A 37 -12.72 -9.81 -16.97
C ILE A 37 -11.79 -10.89 -16.39
N GLY A 38 -12.06 -11.33 -15.16
CA GLY A 38 -11.34 -12.44 -14.53
C GLY A 38 -11.45 -13.77 -15.30
N ASP A 39 -12.56 -14.03 -15.99
CA ASP A 39 -12.75 -15.25 -16.78
C ASP A 39 -11.93 -15.21 -18.08
N LEU A 40 -11.69 -14.01 -18.63
CA LEU A 40 -10.85 -13.83 -19.82
C LEU A 40 -9.37 -13.94 -19.49
N VAL A 41 -8.93 -13.33 -18.38
CA VAL A 41 -7.52 -13.33 -17.96
C VAL A 41 -7.07 -14.72 -17.50
N ASN A 42 -7.94 -15.50 -16.88
CA ASN A 42 -7.62 -16.85 -16.40
C ASN A 42 -8.01 -17.96 -17.39
N LYS A 43 -8.33 -17.61 -18.63
CA LYS A 43 -8.69 -18.59 -19.66
C LYS A 43 -7.44 -19.36 -20.11
N ASP A 44 -7.56 -20.67 -20.13
CA ASP A 44 -6.58 -21.63 -20.64
C ASP A 44 -7.38 -22.70 -21.41
N THR A 45 -7.40 -22.55 -22.73
CA THR A 45 -8.30 -23.28 -23.63
C THR A 45 -7.82 -24.70 -23.88
N ASP A 46 -6.51 -24.93 -23.96
CA ASP A 46 -5.90 -26.22 -24.25
C ASP A 46 -5.43 -26.98 -22.99
N LYS A 47 -5.46 -26.30 -21.83
CA LYS A 47 -5.15 -26.80 -20.49
C LYS A 47 -3.70 -27.23 -20.33
N ASP A 48 -2.79 -26.57 -21.03
CA ASP A 48 -1.36 -26.84 -20.92
C ASP A 48 -0.70 -26.09 -19.74
N GLY A 49 -1.46 -25.21 -19.07
CA GLY A 49 -1.04 -24.41 -17.92
C GLY A 49 -0.48 -23.04 -18.29
N ILE A 50 -0.51 -22.66 -19.57
CA ILE A 50 -0.25 -21.31 -20.08
C ILE A 50 -1.61 -20.65 -20.35
N LEU A 51 -1.74 -19.37 -20.00
CA LEU A 51 -2.99 -18.64 -20.21
C LEU A 51 -3.11 -18.19 -21.67
N ASP A 52 -4.33 -18.20 -22.22
CA ASP A 52 -4.62 -17.84 -23.62
C ASP A 52 -4.02 -16.48 -24.02
N TRP A 53 -4.01 -15.52 -23.07
CA TRP A 53 -3.48 -14.17 -23.33
C TRP A 53 -1.95 -14.15 -23.46
N GLU A 54 -1.25 -15.11 -22.84
CA GLU A 54 0.20 -15.20 -22.82
C GLU A 54 0.75 -15.82 -24.11
N GLU A 55 0.12 -16.87 -24.64
CA GLU A 55 0.67 -17.65 -25.76
C GLU A 55 0.95 -16.83 -27.03
N PRO A 56 0.05 -15.94 -27.50
CA PRO A 56 0.34 -15.12 -28.67
C PRO A 56 1.46 -14.10 -28.47
N LEU A 57 1.79 -13.73 -27.22
CA LEU A 57 2.97 -12.89 -26.93
C LEU A 57 4.28 -13.62 -27.25
N TRP A 58 4.24 -14.94 -27.23
CA TRP A 58 5.35 -15.83 -27.60
C TRP A 58 5.22 -16.39 -29.02
N GLY A 59 4.18 -16.00 -29.77
CA GLY A 59 3.89 -16.51 -31.11
C GLY A 59 3.29 -17.93 -31.13
N LEU A 60 2.66 -18.33 -30.03
CA LEU A 60 2.03 -19.64 -29.83
C LEU A 60 0.50 -19.54 -30.04
N ASP A 61 -0.15 -20.68 -30.25
CA ASP A 61 -1.57 -20.84 -30.56
C ASP A 61 -2.33 -21.35 -29.33
N PRO A 62 -3.20 -20.54 -28.72
CA PRO A 62 -3.85 -20.86 -27.45
C PRO A 62 -4.85 -22.02 -27.47
N THR A 63 -5.00 -22.65 -28.62
CA THR A 63 -5.86 -23.83 -28.79
C THR A 63 -5.06 -25.13 -28.88
N LYS A 64 -3.72 -25.06 -28.74
CA LYS A 64 -2.82 -26.18 -28.98
C LYS A 64 -1.69 -26.27 -27.95
N ILE A 65 -1.72 -27.36 -27.19
CA ILE A 65 -0.65 -27.75 -26.24
C ILE A 65 0.74 -27.77 -26.92
N GLU A 66 0.76 -28.05 -28.22
CA GLU A 66 1.94 -27.98 -29.09
C GLU A 66 1.60 -27.17 -30.35
N THR A 67 1.96 -25.88 -30.37
CA THR A 67 1.87 -25.06 -31.57
C THR A 67 2.76 -25.64 -32.67
N THR A 68 3.96 -26.10 -32.28
CA THR A 68 4.86 -26.84 -33.16
C THR A 68 4.82 -28.33 -32.80
N PRO A 69 4.35 -29.22 -33.71
CA PRO A 69 4.23 -30.64 -33.39
C PRO A 69 5.51 -31.26 -32.84
N GLY A 70 5.39 -31.94 -31.69
CA GLY A 70 6.50 -32.58 -30.98
C GLY A 70 7.28 -31.66 -30.03
N VAL A 71 6.85 -30.41 -29.84
CA VAL A 71 7.45 -29.47 -28.88
C VAL A 71 6.34 -28.83 -28.04
N PRO A 72 6.25 -29.14 -26.73
CA PRO A 72 5.31 -28.49 -25.82
C PRO A 72 5.56 -26.99 -25.70
N ASP A 73 4.50 -26.20 -25.72
CA ASP A 73 4.55 -24.74 -25.71
C ASP A 73 5.17 -24.20 -24.40
N SER A 74 4.88 -24.84 -23.28
CA SER A 74 5.56 -24.63 -21.98
C SER A 74 7.09 -24.73 -22.05
N SER A 75 7.63 -25.63 -22.88
CA SER A 75 9.09 -25.78 -23.06
C SER A 75 9.68 -24.66 -23.92
N VAL A 76 8.92 -24.17 -24.91
CA VAL A 76 9.29 -23.03 -25.75
C VAL A 76 9.36 -21.76 -24.92
N ILE A 77 8.31 -21.45 -24.15
CA ILE A 77 8.28 -20.27 -23.28
C ILE A 77 9.42 -20.31 -22.27
N LYS A 78 9.66 -21.46 -21.63
CA LYS A 78 10.78 -21.61 -20.68
C LYS A 78 12.12 -21.26 -21.34
N LYS A 79 12.36 -21.74 -22.56
CA LYS A 79 13.58 -21.46 -23.31
C LYS A 79 13.68 -19.96 -23.67
N LEU A 80 12.62 -19.35 -24.18
CA LEU A 80 12.61 -17.94 -24.57
C LEU A 80 12.83 -17.02 -23.36
N ARG A 81 12.24 -17.33 -22.21
CA ARG A 81 12.51 -16.63 -20.95
C ARG A 81 13.99 -16.74 -20.55
N ALA A 82 14.58 -17.93 -20.66
CA ALA A 82 16.01 -18.13 -20.40
C ALA A 82 16.90 -17.26 -21.30
N GLU A 83 16.58 -17.21 -22.60
CA GLU A 83 17.30 -16.41 -23.59
C GLU A 83 17.19 -14.91 -23.34
N GLN A 84 16.08 -14.47 -22.75
CA GLN A 84 15.86 -13.09 -22.31
C GLN A 84 16.51 -12.76 -20.96
N GLY A 85 17.24 -13.70 -20.35
CA GLY A 85 17.97 -13.48 -19.10
C GLY A 85 17.12 -13.59 -17.84
N PHE A 86 15.91 -14.14 -17.92
CA PHE A 86 15.16 -14.54 -16.73
C PHE A 86 15.85 -15.78 -16.13
N GLU A 87 16.37 -15.66 -14.91
CA GLU A 87 17.09 -16.76 -14.25
C GLU A 87 16.18 -17.97 -14.03
N ILE A 88 16.61 -19.13 -14.53
CA ILE A 88 15.97 -20.41 -14.28
C ILE A 88 16.76 -21.11 -13.18
N SER A 89 16.21 -21.17 -11.96
CA SER A 89 16.64 -22.18 -11.00
C SER A 89 16.19 -23.54 -11.51
N THR A 90 17.11 -24.26 -12.15
CA THR A 90 16.91 -25.64 -12.57
C THR A 90 17.08 -26.56 -11.36
N THR A 91 16.00 -26.81 -10.63
CA THR A 91 15.85 -28.06 -9.87
C THR A 91 14.85 -28.96 -10.58
N GLU A 92 15.28 -30.20 -10.78
CA GLU A 92 14.67 -31.21 -11.64
C GLU A 92 13.21 -31.52 -11.25
N GLY A 93 12.31 -31.47 -12.24
CA GLY A 93 11.12 -32.33 -12.26
C GLY A 93 9.88 -31.89 -11.47
N ILE A 94 9.84 -30.69 -10.92
CA ILE A 94 8.62 -30.12 -10.32
C ILE A 94 8.38 -28.77 -10.98
N VAL A 95 7.19 -28.57 -11.54
CA VAL A 95 6.68 -27.23 -11.91
C VAL A 95 6.49 -26.48 -10.59
N GLU A 96 7.59 -25.99 -10.02
CA GLU A 96 7.53 -25.09 -8.88
C GLU A 96 6.88 -23.80 -9.39
N ASN A 97 5.78 -23.41 -8.74
CA ASN A 97 5.22 -22.08 -8.85
C ASN A 97 6.38 -21.08 -8.78
N TYR A 98 6.64 -20.40 -9.89
CA TYR A 98 7.57 -19.29 -9.93
C TYR A 98 7.10 -18.24 -8.92
N SER A 99 7.67 -18.27 -7.72
CA SER A 99 7.52 -17.18 -6.76
C SER A 99 8.44 -16.06 -7.20
N GLU A 100 8.11 -15.43 -8.33
CA GLU A 100 8.75 -14.18 -8.73
C GLU A 100 8.48 -13.16 -7.62
N ASN A 101 9.56 -12.64 -7.02
CA ASN A 101 9.48 -11.56 -6.04
C ASN A 101 9.23 -10.23 -6.77
N LEU A 102 8.05 -10.09 -7.35
CA LEU A 102 7.65 -8.89 -8.09
C LEU A 102 7.30 -7.74 -7.15
N THR A 103 7.72 -6.54 -7.55
CA THR A 103 7.23 -5.26 -7.05
C THR A 103 5.74 -5.07 -7.34
N GLU A 104 5.08 -4.14 -6.66
CA GLU A 104 3.68 -3.82 -6.96
C GLU A 104 3.54 -3.21 -8.36
N THR A 105 4.54 -2.46 -8.83
CA THR A 105 4.59 -1.94 -10.21
C THR A 105 4.64 -3.05 -11.25
N GLU A 106 5.42 -4.11 -11.03
CA GLU A 106 5.47 -5.25 -11.93
C GLU A 106 4.17 -6.06 -11.89
N LYS A 107 3.61 -6.29 -10.70
CA LYS A 107 2.29 -6.96 -10.57
C LYS A 107 1.19 -6.17 -11.28
N PHE A 108 1.17 -4.86 -11.09
CA PHE A 108 0.26 -3.95 -11.76
C PHE A 108 0.42 -4.02 -13.28
N SER A 109 1.66 -3.93 -13.77
CA SER A 109 1.94 -3.98 -15.20
C SER A 109 1.49 -5.29 -15.81
N ARG A 110 1.78 -6.41 -15.15
CA ARG A 110 1.33 -7.74 -15.58
C ARG A 110 -0.18 -7.83 -15.64
N GLU A 111 -0.88 -7.37 -14.60
CA GLU A 111 -2.35 -7.35 -14.55
C GLU A 111 -2.96 -6.46 -15.64
N PHE A 112 -2.38 -5.28 -15.88
CA PHE A 112 -2.83 -4.37 -16.92
C PHE A 112 -2.65 -4.98 -18.31
N PHE A 113 -1.46 -5.48 -18.64
CA PHE A 113 -1.16 -6.02 -19.96
C PHE A 113 -1.87 -7.36 -20.21
N SER A 114 -2.00 -8.24 -19.20
CA SER A 114 -2.77 -9.48 -19.35
C SER A 114 -4.25 -9.18 -19.62
N THR A 115 -4.81 -8.22 -18.90
CA THR A 115 -6.19 -7.75 -19.11
C THR A 115 -6.35 -7.19 -20.52
N ALA A 116 -5.46 -6.28 -20.94
CA ALA A 116 -5.52 -5.68 -22.27
C ALA A 116 -5.37 -6.73 -23.40
N ALA A 117 -4.48 -7.71 -23.23
CA ALA A 117 -4.27 -8.79 -24.20
C ALA A 117 -5.52 -9.70 -24.32
N ALA A 118 -6.08 -10.13 -23.19
CA ALA A 118 -7.28 -10.98 -23.16
C ALA A 118 -8.50 -10.28 -23.80
N LEU A 119 -8.64 -8.97 -23.57
CA LEU A 119 -9.67 -8.15 -24.17
C LEU A 119 -9.47 -7.96 -25.68
N SER A 120 -8.24 -7.71 -26.11
CA SER A 120 -7.89 -7.65 -27.54
C SER A 120 -8.24 -8.96 -28.26
N GLN A 121 -7.92 -10.11 -27.68
CA GLN A 121 -8.24 -11.43 -28.25
C GLN A 121 -9.73 -11.72 -28.33
N SER A 122 -10.51 -11.26 -27.35
CA SER A 122 -11.97 -11.42 -27.34
C SER A 122 -12.68 -10.41 -28.27
N GLY A 123 -11.94 -9.52 -28.93
CA GLY A 123 -12.49 -8.46 -29.79
C GLY A 123 -13.16 -7.32 -29.03
N VAL A 124 -12.89 -7.23 -27.71
CA VAL A 124 -13.45 -6.25 -26.79
C VAL A 124 -12.40 -5.15 -26.57
N THR A 125 -12.27 -4.21 -27.51
CA THR A 125 -11.23 -3.17 -27.46
C THR A 125 -11.79 -1.76 -27.70
N ASP A 126 -13.01 -1.49 -27.25
CA ASP A 126 -13.52 -0.12 -27.28
C ASP A 126 -12.84 0.77 -26.22
N GLN A 127 -12.75 2.07 -26.51
CA GLN A 127 -12.09 3.05 -25.64
C GLN A 127 -12.72 3.09 -24.24
N GLU A 128 -14.04 2.89 -24.15
CA GLU A 128 -14.79 2.91 -22.89
C GLU A 128 -14.31 1.80 -21.95
N THR A 129 -14.10 0.59 -22.47
CA THR A 129 -13.58 -0.54 -21.70
C THR A 129 -12.16 -0.26 -21.19
N MET A 130 -11.30 0.31 -22.03
CA MET A 130 -9.93 0.68 -21.64
C MET A 130 -9.92 1.76 -20.56
N ASP A 131 -10.81 2.74 -20.65
CA ASP A 131 -10.94 3.80 -19.64
C ASP A 131 -11.42 3.23 -18.29
N GLN A 132 -12.39 2.32 -18.29
CA GLN A 132 -12.89 1.67 -17.07
C GLN A 132 -11.80 0.84 -16.35
N ILE A 133 -10.94 0.16 -17.11
CA ILE A 133 -9.79 -0.57 -16.55
C ILE A 133 -8.81 0.40 -15.91
N GLY A 134 -8.48 1.50 -16.60
CA GLY A 134 -7.64 2.56 -16.05
C GLY A 134 -8.18 3.09 -14.72
N VAL A 135 -9.49 3.33 -14.63
CA VAL A 135 -10.17 3.77 -13.40
C VAL A 135 -10.05 2.71 -12.30
N ALA A 136 -10.42 1.45 -12.56
CA ALA A 136 -10.38 0.40 -11.55
C ALA A 136 -8.96 0.15 -11.01
N LEU A 137 -7.97 0.22 -11.90
CA LEU A 137 -6.56 0.11 -11.54
C LEU A 137 -6.10 1.29 -10.69
N ALA A 138 -6.48 2.52 -11.04
CA ALA A 138 -6.20 3.69 -10.21
C ALA A 138 -6.88 3.59 -8.83
N GLU A 139 -8.12 3.10 -8.77
CA GLU A 139 -8.83 2.85 -7.51
C GLU A 139 -8.12 1.81 -6.65
N LYS A 140 -7.55 0.76 -7.25
CA LYS A 140 -6.75 -0.25 -6.54
C LYS A 140 -5.51 0.35 -5.89
N ILE A 141 -4.83 1.28 -6.58
CA ILE A 141 -3.68 2.02 -6.04
C ILE A 141 -4.11 2.90 -4.86
N GLN A 142 -5.22 3.63 -5.00
CA GLN A 142 -5.73 4.55 -3.99
C GLN A 142 -6.27 3.85 -2.73
N ASN A 143 -6.79 2.62 -2.87
CA ASN A 143 -7.44 1.86 -1.81
C ASN A 143 -6.61 0.67 -1.31
N SER A 144 -5.28 0.73 -1.42
CA SER A 144 -4.42 -0.33 -0.89
C SER A 144 -4.60 -0.48 0.62
N SER A 145 -4.69 -1.74 1.07
CA SER A 145 -4.86 -2.05 2.49
C SER A 145 -3.55 -1.85 3.26
N PRO A 146 -3.60 -1.42 4.54
CA PRO A 146 -2.41 -1.32 5.37
C PRO A 146 -1.72 -2.67 5.50
N ARG A 147 -0.40 -2.70 5.42
CA ARG A 147 0.39 -3.91 5.63
C ARG A 147 0.45 -4.33 7.08
N LYS A 148 0.44 -3.36 8.00
CA LYS A 148 0.52 -3.62 9.44
C LYS A 148 -0.63 -2.96 10.18
N ILE A 149 -1.29 -3.77 11.00
CA ILE A 149 -2.41 -3.36 11.85
C ILE A 149 -2.18 -3.99 13.21
N PHE A 150 -2.07 -3.16 14.23
CA PHE A 150 -2.07 -3.58 15.62
C PHE A 150 -3.48 -3.98 16.06
N GLN A 151 -3.55 -4.97 16.93
CA GLN A 151 -4.76 -5.49 17.53
C GLN A 151 -4.78 -5.19 19.04
N LEU A 152 -5.96 -5.36 19.67
CA LEU A 152 -6.09 -5.22 21.12
C LEU A 152 -5.13 -6.14 21.90
N LEU A 153 -4.82 -7.32 21.35
CA LEU A 153 -3.88 -8.28 21.94
C LEU A 153 -2.43 -7.78 21.97
N ASP A 154 -2.08 -6.81 21.11
CA ASP A 154 -0.75 -6.20 21.10
C ASP A 154 -0.62 -5.13 22.21
N ILE A 155 -1.73 -4.72 22.82
CA ILE A 155 -1.76 -3.66 23.83
C ILE A 155 -1.62 -4.26 25.24
N LYS A 156 -0.72 -3.67 26.04
CA LYS A 156 -0.54 -4.02 27.45
C LYS A 156 -1.62 -3.37 28.32
N ALA A 157 -2.85 -3.81 28.17
CA ALA A 157 -3.97 -3.31 28.96
C ALA A 157 -3.81 -3.71 30.44
N ILE A 158 -4.05 -2.76 31.34
CA ILE A 158 -4.09 -2.96 32.79
C ILE A 158 -5.47 -2.62 33.32
N ASN A 159 -6.03 -3.50 34.15
CA ASN A 159 -7.31 -3.28 34.81
C ASN A 159 -7.14 -2.35 36.02
N ASN A 160 -6.77 -1.10 35.74
CA ASN A 160 -6.66 -0.02 36.71
C ASN A 160 -6.91 1.31 36.00
N ASN A 161 -7.95 2.02 36.43
CA ASN A 161 -8.37 3.31 35.87
C ASN A 161 -8.27 4.44 36.91
N SER A 162 -7.41 4.30 37.92
CA SER A 162 -7.18 5.37 38.90
C SER A 162 -6.53 6.60 38.27
N ALA A 163 -6.78 7.78 38.82
CA ALA A 163 -6.16 9.03 38.36
C ALA A 163 -4.63 8.92 38.27
N GLN A 164 -3.98 8.33 39.29
CA GLN A 164 -2.53 8.10 39.31
C GLN A 164 -2.05 7.24 38.13
N THR A 165 -2.81 6.19 37.78
CA THR A 165 -2.48 5.31 36.64
C THR A 165 -2.60 6.07 35.32
N ILE A 166 -3.61 6.94 35.20
CA ILE A 166 -3.84 7.75 34.00
C ILE A 166 -2.77 8.84 33.86
N GLU A 167 -2.36 9.49 34.95
CA GLU A 167 -1.22 10.42 34.96
C GLU A 167 0.08 9.73 34.55
N THR A 168 0.31 8.52 35.05
CA THR A 168 1.49 7.72 34.71
C THR A 168 1.48 7.39 33.22
N TYR A 169 0.33 6.94 32.69
CA TYR A 169 0.15 6.68 31.26
C TYR A 169 0.43 7.92 30.39
N ALA A 170 -0.17 9.06 30.72
CA ALA A 170 0.04 10.31 30.00
C ALA A 170 1.52 10.76 30.04
N SER A 171 2.18 10.59 31.19
CA SER A 171 3.61 10.88 31.35
C SER A 171 4.48 9.94 30.50
N SER A 172 4.13 8.65 30.44
CA SER A 172 4.82 7.67 29.59
C SER A 172 4.72 8.01 28.11
N LEU A 173 3.54 8.43 27.62
CA LEU A 173 3.38 8.90 26.24
C LEU A 173 4.28 10.11 25.95
N ASN A 174 4.26 11.11 26.83
CA ASN A 174 5.11 12.29 26.66
C ASN A 174 6.60 11.93 26.65
N ASN A 175 7.03 11.02 27.54
CA ASN A 175 8.42 10.56 27.58
C ASN A 175 8.82 9.81 26.31
N ALA A 176 7.92 8.98 25.75
CA ALA A 176 8.16 8.31 24.48
C ALA A 176 8.36 9.31 23.33
N TYR A 177 7.54 10.37 23.28
CA TYR A 177 7.67 11.45 22.29
C TYR A 177 8.97 12.25 22.46
N VAL A 178 9.28 12.69 23.69
CA VAL A 178 10.51 13.48 23.97
C VAL A 178 11.78 12.68 23.65
N LYS A 179 11.77 11.36 23.86
CA LYS A 179 12.88 10.46 23.53
C LYS A 179 13.05 10.24 22.02
N ASN A 180 11.97 10.36 21.25
CA ASN A 180 11.95 10.10 19.80
C ASN A 180 11.38 11.33 19.05
N PRO A 181 12.04 12.50 19.12
CA PRO A 181 11.53 13.68 18.45
C PRO A 181 11.58 13.46 16.95
N ILE A 182 10.43 13.64 16.30
CA ILE A 182 10.33 13.61 14.84
C ILE A 182 10.87 14.95 14.31
N LYS A 183 11.96 14.90 13.55
CA LYS A 183 12.64 16.05 12.95
C LYS A 183 12.50 15.99 11.44
N GLY A 184 12.23 17.15 10.85
CA GLY A 184 11.96 17.27 9.43
C GLY A 184 10.46 17.42 9.17
N ASN A 185 10.13 17.77 7.93
CA ASN A 185 8.78 18.03 7.49
C ASN A 185 8.57 17.28 6.19
N VAL A 186 7.65 16.32 6.21
CA VAL A 186 7.33 15.51 5.02
C VAL A 186 6.84 16.39 3.89
N VAL A 187 6.00 17.41 4.17
CA VAL A 187 5.47 18.31 3.14
C VAL A 187 6.59 19.08 2.47
N ASP A 188 7.53 19.67 3.23
CA ASP A 188 8.68 20.38 2.65
C ASP A 188 9.54 19.46 1.77
N ILE A 189 9.69 18.18 2.15
CA ILE A 189 10.42 17.19 1.36
C ILE A 189 9.66 16.84 0.07
N LEU A 190 8.33 16.68 0.14
CA LEU A 190 7.48 16.44 -1.03
C LEU A 190 7.43 17.64 -1.97
N GLU A 191 7.47 18.87 -1.44
CA GLU A 191 7.58 20.09 -2.24
C GLU A 191 8.91 20.15 -2.99
N LYS A 192 10.03 19.82 -2.33
CA LYS A 192 11.35 19.73 -2.99
C LYS A 192 11.43 18.60 -4.02
N PHE A 193 10.71 17.50 -3.79
CA PHE A 193 10.66 16.36 -4.72
C PHE A 193 10.07 16.76 -6.07
N ILE A 194 9.13 17.71 -6.10
CA ILE A 194 8.53 18.24 -7.33
C ILE A 194 9.37 19.42 -7.83
N ILE A 195 10.14 19.24 -8.90
CA ILE A 195 10.91 20.33 -9.51
C ILE A 195 9.97 21.22 -10.33
N ASP A 196 9.19 20.60 -11.21
CA ASP A 196 8.19 21.24 -12.06
C ASP A 196 7.11 20.22 -12.48
N GLU A 197 6.20 20.61 -13.38
CA GLU A 197 5.08 19.78 -13.83
C GLU A 197 5.50 18.47 -14.54
N ASN A 198 6.73 18.39 -15.05
CA ASN A 198 7.24 17.26 -15.82
C ASN A 198 8.46 16.58 -15.16
N ASN A 199 9.04 17.18 -14.12
CA ASN A 199 10.29 16.72 -13.53
C ASN A 199 10.17 16.56 -12.02
N VAL A 200 10.72 15.44 -11.52
CA VAL A 200 10.84 15.16 -10.09
C VAL A 200 12.28 14.77 -9.73
N ASP A 201 12.69 15.08 -8.51
CA ASP A 201 13.97 14.64 -7.95
C ASP A 201 13.75 13.55 -6.89
N GLY A 202 13.74 12.29 -7.34
CA GLY A 202 13.59 11.15 -6.43
C GLY A 202 14.70 11.02 -5.39
N SER A 203 15.86 11.65 -5.57
CA SER A 203 16.96 11.58 -4.58
C SER A 203 16.61 12.31 -3.28
N VAL A 204 15.78 13.36 -3.36
CA VAL A 204 15.31 14.13 -2.19
C VAL A 204 14.51 13.27 -1.22
N LEU A 205 13.89 12.18 -1.70
CA LEU A 205 13.09 11.29 -0.85
C LEU A 205 13.95 10.54 0.19
N GLU A 206 15.28 10.49 0.04
CA GLU A 206 16.20 10.03 1.09
C GLU A 206 16.07 10.82 2.40
N GLU A 207 15.64 12.08 2.34
CA GLU A 207 15.37 12.89 3.53
C GLU A 207 14.21 12.33 4.39
N LEU A 208 13.39 11.41 3.86
CA LEU A 208 12.31 10.74 4.61
C LEU A 208 12.82 9.65 5.57
N ASP A 209 13.99 9.05 5.31
CA ASP A 209 14.55 7.96 6.10
C ASP A 209 14.66 8.28 7.61
N PRO A 210 15.16 9.45 8.05
CA PRO A 210 15.16 9.80 9.47
C PRO A 210 13.75 9.93 10.05
N ILE A 211 12.75 10.44 9.31
CA ILE A 211 11.37 10.58 9.75
C ILE A 211 10.73 9.20 9.94
N ILE A 212 10.93 8.29 8.98
CA ILE A 212 10.48 6.90 9.04
C ILE A 212 11.03 6.23 10.30
N LYS A 213 12.36 6.31 10.49
CA LYS A 213 13.04 5.68 11.62
C LYS A 213 12.57 6.24 12.98
N GLN A 214 12.43 7.56 13.09
CA GLN A 214 11.98 8.21 14.33
C GLN A 214 10.54 7.83 14.67
N THR A 215 9.66 7.81 13.67
CA THR A 215 8.26 7.43 13.85
C THR A 215 8.12 5.95 14.24
N GLN A 216 8.88 5.05 13.61
CA GLN A 216 8.93 3.64 14.00
C GLN A 216 9.44 3.44 15.42
N ASN A 217 10.49 4.18 15.83
CA ASN A 217 10.97 4.12 17.20
C ASN A 217 9.92 4.61 18.20
N LEU A 218 9.18 5.67 17.88
CA LEU A 218 8.09 6.16 18.71
C LEU A 218 6.97 5.11 18.83
N ILE A 219 6.52 4.51 17.72
CA ILE A 219 5.54 3.41 17.72
C ILE A 219 5.99 2.27 18.64
N ASN A 220 7.25 1.85 18.51
CA ASN A 220 7.82 0.77 19.33
C ASN A 220 7.89 1.11 20.83
N GLU A 221 8.12 2.38 21.20
CA GLU A 221 8.08 2.80 22.60
C GLU A 221 6.64 2.90 23.12
N VAL A 222 5.71 3.43 22.32
CA VAL A 222 4.29 3.54 22.67
C VAL A 222 3.67 2.17 22.92
N LEU A 223 3.99 1.17 22.08
CA LEU A 223 3.52 -0.21 22.23
C LEU A 223 3.94 -0.85 23.56
N LYS A 224 5.02 -0.38 24.19
CA LYS A 224 5.52 -0.93 25.46
C LYS A 224 4.79 -0.37 26.69
N ILE A 225 4.02 0.69 26.54
CA ILE A 225 3.37 1.41 27.63
C ILE A 225 2.21 0.56 28.19
N ASN A 226 2.09 0.50 29.52
CA ASN A 226 0.91 -0.08 30.16
C ASN A 226 -0.27 0.88 30.02
N VAL A 227 -1.37 0.39 29.46
CA VAL A 227 -2.52 1.22 29.08
C VAL A 227 -3.69 0.96 30.03
N PRO A 228 -4.24 1.97 30.72
CA PRO A 228 -5.48 1.82 31.47
C PRO A 228 -6.57 1.24 30.57
N GLU A 229 -7.31 0.24 31.03
CA GLU A 229 -8.36 -0.43 30.25
C GLU A 229 -9.35 0.56 29.60
N SER A 230 -9.68 1.65 30.29
CA SER A 230 -10.59 2.67 29.77
C SER A 230 -10.04 3.52 28.62
N LEU A 231 -8.75 3.40 28.29
CA LEU A 231 -8.06 4.14 27.22
C LEU A 231 -7.52 3.22 26.11
N THR A 232 -7.74 1.90 26.21
CA THR A 232 -7.17 0.91 25.28
C THR A 232 -7.60 1.14 23.83
N LEU A 233 -8.87 1.48 23.59
CA LEU A 233 -9.37 1.71 22.23
C LEU A 233 -8.74 2.96 21.60
N GLN A 234 -8.74 4.09 22.30
CA GLN A 234 -8.15 5.33 21.80
C GLN A 234 -6.63 5.21 21.61
N HIS A 235 -5.95 4.45 22.48
CA HIS A 235 -4.54 4.12 22.30
C HIS A 235 -4.31 3.31 21.02
N LEU A 236 -5.12 2.27 20.81
CA LEU A 236 -5.02 1.41 19.62
C LEU A 236 -5.26 2.20 18.33
N ASP A 237 -6.29 3.05 18.31
CA ASP A 237 -6.60 3.92 17.19
C ASP A 237 -5.42 4.85 16.87
N PHE A 238 -4.83 5.47 17.90
CA PHE A 238 -3.64 6.31 17.76
C PHE A 238 -2.46 5.53 17.17
N LEU A 239 -2.18 4.33 17.69
CA LEU A 239 -1.06 3.51 17.23
C LEU A 239 -1.22 3.06 15.77
N ASN A 240 -2.42 2.63 15.39
CA ASN A 240 -2.75 2.25 14.03
C ASN A 240 -2.73 3.44 13.07
N ALA A 241 -3.14 4.62 13.51
CA ALA A 241 -3.04 5.83 12.72
C ALA A 241 -1.58 6.22 12.44
N MET A 242 -0.72 6.13 13.45
CA MET A 242 0.72 6.36 13.29
C MET A 242 1.35 5.36 12.32
N GLU A 243 1.01 4.08 12.44
CA GLU A 243 1.51 3.02 11.55
C GLU A 243 1.14 3.32 10.09
N ARG A 244 -0.12 3.72 9.82
CA ARG A 244 -0.57 4.08 8.47
C ARG A 244 0.23 5.23 7.87
N VAL A 245 0.48 6.29 8.65
CA VAL A 245 1.26 7.44 8.19
C VAL A 245 2.70 7.03 7.88
N VAL A 246 3.36 6.28 8.77
CA VAL A 246 4.75 5.85 8.50
C VAL A 246 4.83 4.86 7.35
N GLU A 247 3.80 4.04 7.13
CA GLU A 247 3.69 3.17 5.96
C GLU A 247 3.58 3.99 4.68
N ASN A 248 2.76 5.05 4.65
CA ASN A 248 2.68 5.96 3.51
C ASN A 248 4.03 6.62 3.22
N ILE A 249 4.71 7.16 4.23
CA ILE A 249 6.03 7.79 4.05
C ILE A 249 7.05 6.75 3.53
N SER A 250 7.02 5.53 4.06
CA SER A 250 7.88 4.43 3.60
C SER A 250 7.58 4.01 2.17
N ASN A 251 6.31 4.05 1.75
CA ASN A 251 5.93 3.76 0.37
C ASN A 251 6.40 4.85 -0.58
N ILE A 252 6.21 6.12 -0.22
CA ILE A 252 6.65 7.27 -1.02
C ILE A 252 8.15 7.16 -1.29
N ARG A 253 8.94 6.79 -0.29
CA ARG A 253 10.39 6.59 -0.38
C ARG A 253 10.81 5.61 -1.50
N LEU A 254 9.92 4.72 -1.93
CA LEU A 254 10.16 3.72 -2.97
C LEU A 254 9.88 4.21 -4.40
N TYR A 255 9.63 5.51 -4.61
CA TYR A 255 9.28 6.06 -5.94
C TYR A 255 10.18 5.56 -7.09
N ASN A 256 11.50 5.52 -6.90
CA ASN A 256 12.46 5.09 -7.93
C ASN A 256 12.47 3.58 -8.19
N SER A 257 11.93 2.76 -7.28
CA SER A 257 11.97 1.29 -7.34
C SER A 257 10.60 0.64 -7.52
N ASP A 258 9.54 1.29 -7.04
CA ASP A 258 8.16 0.81 -7.09
C ASP A 258 7.19 2.00 -7.09
N VAL A 259 6.96 2.57 -8.28
CA VAL A 259 6.16 3.79 -8.45
C VAL A 259 4.70 3.58 -8.07
N VAL A 260 4.12 2.40 -8.33
CA VAL A 260 2.73 2.08 -7.97
C VAL A 260 2.56 2.12 -6.46
N LEU A 261 3.49 1.53 -5.72
CA LEU A 261 3.46 1.57 -4.26
C LEU A 261 3.63 3.01 -3.74
N ALA A 262 4.55 3.78 -4.34
CA ALA A 262 4.77 5.19 -3.99
C ALA A 262 3.54 6.06 -4.24
N LEU A 263 2.89 5.94 -5.40
CA LEU A 263 1.64 6.65 -5.72
C LEU A 263 0.52 6.30 -4.75
N GLY A 264 0.41 5.02 -4.37
CA GLY A 264 -0.51 4.59 -3.30
C GLY A 264 -0.22 5.30 -1.98
N GLY A 265 1.06 5.38 -1.60
CA GLY A 265 1.52 6.13 -0.42
C GLY A 265 1.14 7.61 -0.47
N ILE A 266 1.41 8.29 -1.59
CA ILE A 266 1.06 9.71 -1.80
C ILE A 266 -0.45 9.91 -1.68
N SER A 267 -1.23 9.07 -2.36
CA SER A 267 -2.69 9.21 -2.43
C SER A 267 -3.39 9.09 -1.07
N GLN A 268 -2.83 8.31 -0.15
CA GLN A 268 -3.42 8.08 1.17
C GLN A 268 -2.83 8.96 2.28
N TYR A 269 -1.71 9.65 2.02
CA TYR A 269 -0.96 10.37 3.04
C TYR A 269 -1.79 11.43 3.78
N ASP A 270 -2.52 12.27 3.05
CA ASP A 270 -3.36 13.33 3.62
C ASP A 270 -4.47 12.74 4.51
N LYS A 271 -5.22 11.78 3.96
CA LYS A 271 -6.30 11.07 4.68
C LYS A 271 -5.79 10.42 5.97
N ASN A 272 -4.64 9.74 5.92
CA ASN A 272 -4.10 9.05 7.10
C ASN A 272 -3.48 10.04 8.10
N THR A 273 -2.99 11.18 7.65
CA THR A 273 -2.56 12.28 8.54
C THR A 273 -3.75 12.88 9.29
N ILE A 274 -4.87 13.14 8.60
CA ILE A 274 -6.14 13.57 9.24
C ILE A 274 -6.64 12.53 10.26
N LEU A 275 -6.54 11.24 9.91
CA LEU A 275 -6.93 10.15 10.82
C LEU A 275 -6.05 10.13 12.07
N LEU A 276 -4.74 10.36 11.94
CA LEU A 276 -3.81 10.48 13.06
C LEU A 276 -4.11 11.69 13.94
N GLU A 277 -4.39 12.85 13.35
CA GLU A 277 -4.80 14.04 14.11
C GLU A 277 -6.07 13.78 14.92
N SER A 278 -7.08 13.15 14.31
CA SER A 278 -8.32 12.78 14.98
C SER A 278 -8.07 11.78 16.11
N ALA A 279 -7.28 10.73 15.87
CA ALA A 279 -6.99 9.71 16.86
C ALA A 279 -6.22 10.27 18.07
N LEU A 280 -5.23 11.14 17.82
CA LEU A 280 -4.49 11.83 18.86
C LEU A 280 -5.40 12.74 19.69
N LYS A 281 -6.27 13.51 19.03
CA LYS A 281 -7.23 14.38 19.72
C LYS A 281 -8.16 13.57 20.62
N ASN A 282 -8.72 12.47 20.10
CA ASN A 282 -9.62 11.60 20.86
C ASN A 282 -8.91 11.00 22.09
N LEU A 283 -7.65 10.56 21.94
CA LEU A 283 -6.86 10.06 23.05
C LEU A 283 -6.58 11.15 24.10
N SER A 284 -6.18 12.33 23.66
CA SER A 284 -5.93 13.49 24.53
C SER A 284 -7.17 13.91 25.32
N ASP A 285 -8.32 13.96 24.65
CA ASP A 285 -9.60 14.31 25.27
C ASP A 285 -10.02 13.25 26.30
N ALA A 286 -9.85 11.96 25.98
CA ALA A 286 -10.15 10.87 26.89
C ALA A 286 -9.28 10.91 28.15
N ILE A 287 -7.97 11.17 28.01
CA ILE A 287 -7.06 11.37 29.16
C ILE A 287 -7.55 12.54 30.01
N SER A 288 -7.84 13.68 29.37
CA SER A 288 -8.24 14.91 30.08
C SER A 288 -9.56 14.74 30.83
N GLN A 289 -10.55 14.07 30.22
CA GLN A 289 -11.82 13.78 30.88
C GLN A 289 -11.60 12.93 32.14
N LYS A 290 -10.76 11.90 32.06
CA LYS A 290 -10.49 10.99 33.18
C LYS A 290 -9.70 11.61 34.33
N LEU A 291 -8.90 12.64 34.06
CA LEU A 291 -8.16 13.37 35.10
C LEU A 291 -9.01 14.46 35.78
N ASN A 292 -10.09 14.90 35.14
CA ASN A 292 -10.98 15.95 35.66
C ASN A 292 -12.25 15.39 36.33
N SER A 293 -12.50 14.09 36.24
CA SER A 293 -13.63 13.36 36.86
C SER A 293 -13.21 12.66 38.14
#